data_AF-A0A2G8LNL6-F1
#
_entry.id   AF-A0A2G8LNL6-F1
#
_cell.length_a   1.000
_cell.length_b   1.000
_cell.length_c   1.000
_cell.angle_alpha   90.00
_cell.angle_beta   90.00
_cell.angle_gamma   90.00
#
_symmetry.space_group_name_H-M   'P 1'
#
loop_
_entity.id
_entity.type
_entity.pdbx_description
1 polymer ?
#
loop_
_entity_poly.entity_id
_entity_poly.type
_entity_poly.pdbx_seq_one_letter_code
_entity_poly.pdbx_strand_id
1 'polypeptide(L)'
;MPLLYVDGKVFPQSNAIHRYVASELGFYGDTALERLEVDVIIETGFELSPKVAGIFAESDDAKKITLADIGVFNMFFDFLPVVLGEQIDLSKFAGVKGVIDRLAAEPKIKNYIDTRPKTTM
;
A
#
# COMPACT_ATOMS: atom_id res chain seq x y z
N MET A 1 4.98 -15.82 -3.16
CA MET A 1 3.72 -16.17 -3.85
C MET A 1 2.60 -16.32 -2.82
N PRO A 2 1.64 -15.39 -2.76
CA PRO A 2 0.51 -15.50 -1.84
C PRO A 2 -0.68 -16.25 -2.46
N LEU A 3 -1.46 -16.92 -1.60
CA LEU A 3 -2.76 -17.50 -1.88
C LEU A 3 -3.76 -17.01 -0.84
N LEU A 4 -4.95 -16.61 -1.27
CA LEU A 4 -6.07 -16.26 -0.37
C LEU A 4 -7.12 -17.37 -0.42
N TYR A 5 -7.63 -17.76 0.76
CA TYR A 5 -8.70 -18.74 0.92
C TYR A 5 -9.96 -18.03 1.41
N VAL A 6 -11.06 -18.15 0.65
CA VAL A 6 -12.38 -17.56 0.98
C VAL A 6 -13.44 -18.62 0.76
N ASP A 7 -14.17 -18.98 1.81
CA ASP A 7 -15.26 -19.97 1.77
C ASP A 7 -14.89 -21.27 1.03
N GLY A 8 -13.69 -21.78 1.30
CA GLY A 8 -13.16 -23.01 0.69
C GLY A 8 -12.66 -22.87 -0.74
N LYS A 9 -12.71 -21.68 -1.35
CA LYS A 9 -12.10 -21.39 -2.67
C LYS A 9 -10.72 -20.78 -2.50
N VAL A 10 -9.83 -21.04 -3.46
CA VAL A 10 -8.43 -20.59 -3.45
C VAL A 10 -8.21 -19.60 -4.60
N PHE A 11 -7.66 -18.44 -4.27
CA PHE A 11 -7.38 -17.38 -5.24
C PHE A 11 -5.88 -17.04 -5.23
N PRO A 12 -5.18 -17.18 -6.38
CA PRO A 12 -3.84 -16.62 -6.57
C PRO A 12 -3.92 -15.15 -7.00
N GLN A 13 -2.75 -14.54 -7.26
CA GLN A 13 -2.54 -13.15 -7.70
C GLN A 13 -2.67 -12.10 -6.60
N SER A 14 -1.54 -11.54 -6.16
CA SER A 14 -1.47 -10.57 -5.07
C SER A 14 -2.35 -9.34 -5.29
N ASN A 15 -2.39 -8.78 -6.50
CA ASN A 15 -3.14 -7.55 -6.76
C ASN A 15 -4.66 -7.81 -6.79
N ALA A 16 -5.10 -8.96 -7.28
CA ALA A 16 -6.51 -9.36 -7.20
C ALA A 16 -6.93 -9.58 -5.73
N ILE A 17 -6.07 -10.22 -4.94
CA ILE A 17 -6.25 -10.40 -3.50
C ILE A 17 -6.36 -9.05 -2.78
N HIS A 18 -5.47 -8.09 -3.07
CA HIS A 18 -5.51 -6.76 -2.48
C HIS A 18 -6.82 -6.03 -2.77
N ARG A 19 -7.27 -6.01 -4.03
CA ARG A 19 -8.54 -5.38 -4.43
C ARG A 19 -9.75 -6.01 -3.74
N TYR A 20 -9.78 -7.35 -3.68
CA TYR A 20 -10.87 -8.06 -3.00
C TYR A 20 -10.94 -7.67 -1.51
N VAL A 21 -9.83 -7.79 -0.78
CA VAL A 21 -9.80 -7.45 0.65
C VAL A 21 -10.09 -5.97 0.89
N ALA A 22 -9.59 -5.07 0.05
CA ALA A 22 -9.90 -3.65 0.15
C ALA A 22 -11.38 -3.35 -0.08
N SER A 23 -12.03 -4.03 -1.01
CA SER A 23 -13.47 -3.90 -1.24
C SER A 23 -14.26 -4.33 -0.02
N GLU A 24 -13.95 -5.51 0.55
CA GLU A 24 -14.63 -6.03 1.74
C GLU A 24 -14.48 -5.12 2.97
N LEU A 25 -13.38 -4.37 3.04
CA LEU A 25 -13.07 -3.47 4.16
C LEU A 25 -13.39 -1.99 3.91
N GLY A 26 -13.90 -1.63 2.72
CA GLY A 26 -14.24 -0.24 2.38
C GLY A 26 -13.04 0.67 2.06
N PHE A 27 -11.91 0.10 1.64
CA PHE A 27 -10.67 0.81 1.30
C PHE A 27 -10.43 0.98 -0.20
N TYR A 28 -11.34 0.50 -1.05
CA TYR A 28 -11.15 0.54 -2.51
C TYR A 28 -11.79 1.76 -3.19
N GLY A 29 -12.48 2.63 -2.45
CA GLY A 29 -13.20 3.79 -3.00
C GLY A 29 -14.69 3.53 -3.21
N ASP A 30 -15.50 4.58 -3.04
CA ASP A 30 -16.96 4.53 -3.02
C ASP A 30 -17.53 4.65 -4.44
N THR A 31 -16.83 5.35 -5.33
CA THR A 31 -17.22 5.55 -6.73
C THR A 31 -16.32 4.81 -7.72
N ALA A 32 -16.78 4.65 -8.97
CA ALA A 32 -15.97 4.05 -10.03
C ALA A 32 -14.71 4.88 -10.34
N LEU A 33 -14.79 6.21 -10.20
CA LEU A 33 -13.65 7.10 -10.42
C LEU A 33 -12.60 6.93 -9.31
N GLU A 34 -13.01 6.93 -8.05
CA GLU A 34 -12.09 6.70 -6.91
C GLU A 34 -11.39 5.35 -7.00
N ARG A 35 -12.10 4.29 -7.41
CA ARG A 35 -11.51 2.96 -7.62
C ARG A 35 -10.46 2.97 -8.72
N LEU A 36 -10.73 3.68 -9.83
CA LEU A 36 -9.77 3.84 -10.93
C LEU A 36 -8.51 4.59 -10.46
N GLU A 37 -8.66 5.64 -9.68
CA GLU A 37 -7.54 6.40 -9.12
C GLU A 37 -6.68 5.53 -8.20
N VAL A 38 -7.31 4.72 -7.34
CA VAL A 38 -6.61 3.73 -6.51
C VAL A 38 -5.84 2.72 -7.36
N ASP A 39 -6.45 2.18 -8.41
CA ASP A 39 -5.80 1.24 -9.32
C ASP A 39 -4.61 1.86 -10.05
N VAL A 40 -4.75 3.09 -10.54
CA VAL A 40 -3.66 3.82 -11.19
C VAL A 40 -2.46 3.94 -10.24
N ILE A 41 -2.67 4.29 -8.96
CA ILE A 41 -1.58 4.40 -8.00
C ILE A 41 -0.90 3.05 -7.75
N ILE A 42 -1.68 1.98 -7.56
CA ILE A 42 -1.14 0.64 -7.31
C ILE A 42 -0.29 0.17 -8.48
N GLU A 43 -0.82 0.22 -9.71
CA GLU A 43 -0.11 -0.24 -10.90
C GLU A 43 1.11 0.66 -11.20
N THR A 44 0.97 1.97 -11.02
CA THR A 44 2.07 2.93 -11.18
C THR A 44 3.20 2.69 -10.16
N GLY A 45 2.86 2.27 -8.94
CA GLY A 45 3.84 1.84 -7.94
C GLY A 45 4.69 0.65 -8.39
N PHE A 46 4.16 -0.23 -9.23
CA PHE A 46 4.92 -1.34 -9.82
C PHE A 46 5.73 -0.92 -11.08
N GLU A 47 5.33 0.15 -11.77
CA GLU A 47 5.98 0.60 -13.02
C GLU A 47 7.08 1.67 -12.82
N LEU A 48 7.18 2.28 -11.63
CA LEU A 48 8.15 3.32 -11.22
C LEU A 48 8.88 4.07 -12.37
N SER A 49 8.15 5.00 -13.00
CA SER A 49 8.72 6.13 -13.76
C SER A 49 8.82 7.38 -12.87
N PRO A 50 9.71 8.35 -13.15
CA PRO A 50 9.82 9.59 -12.36
C PRO A 50 8.54 10.45 -12.26
N LYS A 51 7.45 10.11 -12.98
CA LYS A 51 6.15 10.80 -12.89
C LYS A 51 5.33 10.44 -11.64
N VAL A 52 5.65 9.34 -10.95
CA VAL A 52 4.91 8.86 -9.76
C VAL A 52 4.91 9.89 -8.61
N ALA A 53 5.98 10.70 -8.49
CA ALA A 53 6.11 11.71 -7.43
C ALA A 53 5.00 12.77 -7.43
N GLY A 54 4.35 13.01 -8.59
CA GLY A 54 3.29 14.00 -8.73
C GLY A 54 1.93 13.58 -8.17
N ILE A 55 1.70 12.28 -7.96
CA ILE A 55 0.40 11.77 -7.46
C ILE A 55 0.29 11.91 -5.92
N PHE A 56 1.42 11.98 -5.22
CA PHE A 56 1.46 12.17 -3.76
C PHE A 56 1.48 13.64 -3.33
N ALA A 57 1.45 14.57 -4.29
CA ALA A 57 1.25 15.97 -4.05
C ALA A 57 -0.25 16.25 -4.07
N GLU A 58 -0.82 16.49 -2.88
CA GLU A 58 -2.16 17.05 -2.66
C GLU A 58 -3.35 16.07 -2.73
N SER A 59 -3.85 15.66 -1.57
CA SER A 59 -5.29 15.53 -1.34
C SER A 59 -5.62 15.93 0.11
N ASP A 60 -6.64 16.78 0.26
CA ASP A 60 -7.13 17.28 1.56
C ASP A 60 -7.90 16.21 2.37
N ASP A 61 -8.20 15.06 1.75
CA ASP A 61 -8.82 13.89 2.38
C ASP A 61 -7.81 12.98 3.10
N ALA A 62 -6.72 13.56 3.61
CA ALA A 62 -5.59 12.90 4.27
C ALA A 62 -5.92 12.04 5.52
N LYS A 63 -7.20 11.87 5.87
CA LYS A 63 -7.67 11.06 7.01
C LYS A 63 -8.21 9.68 6.63
N LYS A 64 -8.69 9.46 5.41
CA LYS A 64 -9.22 8.15 5.00
C LYS A 64 -8.10 7.32 4.39
N ILE A 65 -7.79 6.18 4.99
CA ILE A 65 -6.83 5.21 4.44
C ILE A 65 -7.51 4.50 3.26
N THR A 66 -6.79 4.34 2.16
CA THR A 66 -7.22 3.60 0.96
C THR A 66 -6.24 2.47 0.63
N LEU A 67 -6.60 1.61 -0.32
CA LEU A 67 -5.68 0.57 -0.80
C LEU A 67 -4.44 1.16 -1.46
N ALA A 68 -4.54 2.35 -2.08
CA ALA A 68 -3.39 3.04 -2.62
C ALA A 68 -2.36 3.37 -1.53
N ASP A 69 -2.81 3.87 -0.37
CA ASP A 69 -1.94 4.13 0.77
C ASP A 69 -1.27 2.85 1.28
N ILE A 70 -2.04 1.76 1.41
CA ILE A 70 -1.53 0.45 1.85
C ILE A 70 -0.51 -0.11 0.85
N GLY A 71 -0.77 0.04 -0.45
CA GLY A 71 0.13 -0.40 -1.52
C GLY A 71 1.46 0.35 -1.49
N VAL A 72 1.41 1.68 -1.33
CA VAL A 72 2.58 2.54 -1.18
C VAL A 72 3.33 2.21 0.10
N PHE A 73 2.60 1.98 1.19
CA PHE A 73 3.19 1.53 2.45
C PHE A 73 3.97 0.25 2.28
N ASN A 74 3.36 -0.80 1.72
CA ASN A 74 4.03 -2.07 1.49
C ASN A 74 5.26 -1.91 0.57
N MET A 75 5.13 -1.14 -0.52
CA MET A 75 6.23 -0.91 -1.46
C MET A 75 7.46 -0.30 -0.79
N PHE A 76 7.29 0.80 -0.04
CA PHE A 76 8.42 1.58 0.49
C PHE A 76 8.84 1.18 1.90
N PHE A 77 7.95 0.62 2.71
CA PHE A 77 8.25 0.19 4.08
C PHE A 77 8.81 -1.23 4.13
N ASP A 78 8.33 -2.13 3.26
CA ASP A 78 8.67 -3.56 3.30
C ASP A 78 9.41 -4.01 2.04
N PHE A 79 8.77 -3.92 0.87
CA PHE A 79 9.23 -4.60 -0.33
C PHE A 79 10.56 -4.07 -0.87
N LEU A 80 10.65 -2.76 -1.15
CA LEU A 80 11.87 -2.17 -1.69
C LEU A 80 13.05 -2.26 -0.72
N PRO A 81 12.89 -1.98 0.60
CA PRO A 81 14.00 -2.18 1.53
C PRO A 81 14.52 -3.61 1.57
N VAL A 82 13.64 -4.59 1.45
CA VAL A 82 14.03 -6.01 1.34
C VAL A 82 14.78 -6.28 0.04
N VAL A 83 14.28 -5.82 -1.11
CA VAL A 83 14.90 -6.05 -2.42
C VAL A 83 16.25 -5.35 -2.54
N LEU A 84 16.38 -4.16 -1.98
CA LEU A 84 17.61 -3.34 -2.04
C LEU A 84 18.60 -3.68 -0.92
N GLY A 85 18.17 -4.35 0.14
CA GLY A 85 18.99 -4.66 1.31
C GLY A 85 19.28 -3.45 2.21
N GLU A 86 18.68 -2.29 1.93
CA GLU A 86 18.84 -1.05 2.68
C GLU A 86 17.54 -0.25 2.74
N GLN A 87 17.40 0.57 3.78
CA GLN A 87 16.25 1.47 3.89
C GLN A 87 16.35 2.62 2.90
N ILE A 88 15.25 2.95 2.24
CA ILE A 88 15.19 4.08 1.32
C ILE A 88 15.10 5.38 2.12
N ASP A 89 15.99 6.33 1.83
CA ASP A 89 15.86 7.69 2.35
C ASP A 89 14.72 8.44 1.65
N LEU A 90 13.60 8.59 2.37
CA LEU A 90 12.42 9.32 1.92
C LEU A 90 12.42 10.80 2.28
N SER A 91 13.54 11.36 2.80
CA SER A 91 13.65 12.77 3.22
C SER A 91 13.27 13.76 2.11
N LYS A 92 13.52 13.41 0.85
CA LYS A 92 13.19 14.23 -0.34
C LYS A 92 11.77 14.00 -0.87
N PHE A 93 11.06 13.00 -0.38
CA PHE A 93 9.72 12.60 -0.83
C PHE A 93 8.70 12.79 0.29
N ALA A 94 8.52 14.05 0.73
CA ALA A 94 7.70 14.39 1.89
C ALA A 94 6.26 13.80 1.85
N GLY A 95 5.63 13.77 0.68
CA GLY A 95 4.31 13.16 0.49
C GLY A 95 4.31 11.65 0.77
N VAL A 96 5.25 10.91 0.17
CA VAL A 96 5.41 9.46 0.40
C VAL A 96 5.77 9.21 1.86
N LYS A 97 6.74 9.96 2.41
CA LYS A 97 7.12 9.85 3.83
C LYS A 97 5.92 10.06 4.76
N GLY A 98 5.07 11.06 4.48
CA GLY A 98 3.87 11.34 5.25
C GLY A 98 2.86 10.18 5.24
N VAL A 99 2.65 9.54 4.08
CA VAL A 99 1.81 8.34 3.96
C VAL A 99 2.38 7.21 4.82
N ILE A 100 3.71 6.98 4.74
CA ILE A 100 4.39 5.92 5.50
C ILE A 100 4.24 6.15 7.01
N ASP A 101 4.59 7.35 7.49
CA ASP A 101 4.53 7.69 8.90
C ASP A 101 3.09 7.55 9.44
N ARG A 102 2.10 8.03 8.68
CA ARG A 102 0.68 7.96 9.05
C ARG A 102 0.20 6.51 9.18
N LEU A 103 0.49 5.65 8.20
CA LEU A 103 0.05 4.25 8.24
C LEU A 103 0.83 3.44 9.29
N ALA A 104 2.12 3.72 9.51
CA ALA A 104 2.89 3.11 10.60
C ALA A 104 2.33 3.46 12.00
N ALA A 105 1.70 4.62 12.13
CA ALA A 105 1.08 5.08 13.37
C ALA A 105 -0.35 4.55 13.61
N GLU A 106 -1.02 4.03 12.59
CA GLU A 106 -2.40 3.55 12.72
C GLU A 106 -2.44 2.29 13.62
N PRO A 107 -3.23 2.26 14.73
CA PRO A 107 -3.11 1.20 15.73
C PRO A 107 -3.23 -0.23 15.22
N LYS A 108 -4.12 -0.49 14.25
CA LYS A 108 -4.27 -1.83 13.66
C LYS A 108 -3.03 -2.26 12.88
N ILE A 109 -2.46 -1.34 12.09
CA ILE A 109 -1.26 -1.58 11.29
C ILE A 109 -0.04 -1.71 12.21
N LYS A 110 0.11 -0.80 13.18
CA LYS A 110 1.18 -0.85 14.16
C LYS A 110 1.19 -2.17 14.92
N ASN A 111 0.03 -2.59 15.44
CA ASN A 111 -0.09 -3.85 16.17
C ASN A 111 0.33 -5.06 15.30
N TYR A 112 -0.05 -5.08 14.02
CA TYR A 112 0.41 -6.10 13.08
C TYR A 112 1.92 -6.05 12.86
N ILE A 113 2.53 -4.86 12.66
CA ILE A 113 3.98 -4.71 12.46
C ILE A 113 4.78 -5.16 13.68
N ASP A 114 4.27 -4.87 14.88
CA ASP A 114 4.92 -5.24 16.14
C ASP A 114 4.87 -6.76 16.38
N THR A 115 3.78 -7.42 15.97
CA THR A 115 3.53 -8.85 16.24
C THR A 115 3.92 -9.79 15.09
N ARG A 116 4.04 -9.29 13.85
CA ARG A 116 4.41 -10.12 12.70
C ARG A 116 5.84 -10.67 12.84
N PRO A 117 6.11 -11.89 12.34
CA PRO A 117 7.46 -12.45 12.34
C PRO A 117 8.47 -11.50 11.69
N LYS A 118 9.63 -11.33 12.34
CA LYS A 118 10.73 -10.54 11.78
C LYS A 118 11.46 -11.40 10.75
N THR A 119 11.40 -11.00 9.49
CA THR A 119 12.07 -11.68 8.39
C THR A 119 13.27 -10.88 7.93
N THR A 120 14.45 -11.48 7.99
CA THR A 120 15.62 -11.08 7.19
C THR A 120 15.53 -11.87 5.89
N MET A 121 15.22 -11.23 4.78
CA MET A 121 15.55 -11.81 3.47
C MET A 121 16.99 -11.47 3.14
#